data_AF-A0A923EIA4-F1
#
_entry.id   AF-A0A923EIA4-F1
#
_cell.length_a   1.000
_cell.length_b   1.000
_cell.length_c   1.000
_cell.angle_alpha   90.00
_cell.angle_beta   90.00
_cell.angle_gamma   90.00
#
_symmetry.space_group_name_H-M   'P 1'
#
loop_
_entity.id
_entity.type
_entity.pdbx_description
1 polymer ?
#
loop_
_entity_poly.entity_id
_entity_poly.type
_entity_poly.pdbx_seq_one_letter_code
_entity_poly.pdbx_strand_id
1 'polypeptide(L)'
;MSENQVKDRIVEEVKIAKETGKITSKKINEIVRKAVADAVSEGKGGAEAIRPIVKDAMSAAVEGLRAAEADAAENIKAVLEGAVAGVRVHKDQAVDVVRKEMREVEEKLAAEKIKLAQSVRDALQGAKEAGALLPEEIGTRIESLSADIKLKSTELFGLTEQTVKEAVKQAIESSENVKETVAQIARDATERALKERRFTADRVKKIAEKVMSGAVEAAEEAGKEVKDVAHGAFEGAQKGIASAVESIGDKTREFIHDDLARTKEDLETIEELFLETAGRVAKRSGETAKAVLVDLVERTERTTSVLREKTGHATEKVAERLKKAGLAVIYERKWRLLYDGNFGKLGFDVIPHLGAALGNVYTYANAGMEARLGWNIPRDFGTSLIRPSGASNAPLNAQDPRISSDQGFGLYVFATADGRAVLHNIFLDGNTFTDSHSVDKKHFVADIGTGVGLIIHRFKLCYTHVLRTKEFTGQEDNQVFGSITFSWTY
;
A
#
# COMPACT_ATOMS: atom_id res chain seq x y z
N MET A 1 -15.04 -30.07 26.83
CA MET A 1 -14.49 -30.49 28.12
C MET A 1 -14.59 -29.29 29.03
N SER A 2 -14.96 -29.46 30.30
CA SER A 2 -14.82 -28.35 31.26
C SER A 2 -13.34 -28.11 31.57
N GLU A 3 -13.00 -26.90 32.00
CA GLU A 3 -11.63 -26.46 32.36
C GLU A 3 -10.92 -27.45 33.32
N ASN A 4 -11.67 -28.11 34.20
CA ASN A 4 -11.17 -29.12 35.13
C ASN A 4 -10.75 -30.43 34.44
N GLN A 5 -11.44 -30.86 33.37
CA GLN A 5 -11.15 -32.14 32.74
C GLN A 5 -9.81 -32.17 31.98
N VAL A 6 -9.33 -31.01 31.52
CA VAL A 6 -8.01 -30.89 30.85
C VAL A 6 -6.88 -31.07 31.86
N LYS A 7 -7.04 -30.48 33.05
CA LYS A 7 -6.08 -30.59 34.14
C LYS A 7 -5.97 -32.03 34.63
N ASP A 8 -7.11 -32.63 34.95
CA ASP A 8 -7.16 -34.01 35.47
C ASP A 8 -6.55 -35.01 34.49
N ARG A 9 -6.81 -34.84 33.19
CA ARG A 9 -6.28 -35.72 32.15
C ARG A 9 -4.78 -35.58 31.95
N ILE A 10 -4.24 -34.36 31.95
CA ILE A 10 -2.80 -34.15 31.81
C ILE A 10 -2.05 -34.72 33.02
N VAL A 11 -2.57 -34.47 34.24
CA VAL A 11 -1.96 -34.99 35.47
C VAL A 11 -1.95 -36.53 35.47
N GLU A 12 -3.06 -37.16 35.10
CA GLU A 12 -3.17 -38.62 35.07
C GLU A 12 -2.30 -39.25 33.96
N GLU A 13 -2.30 -38.69 32.74
CA GLU A 13 -1.48 -39.21 31.64
C GLU A 13 0.03 -39.05 31.91
N VAL A 14 0.44 -37.99 32.61
CA VAL A 14 1.84 -37.80 33.05
C VAL A 14 2.22 -38.81 34.15
N LYS A 15 1.30 -39.10 35.08
CA LYS A 15 1.50 -40.13 36.11
C LYS A 15 1.65 -41.52 35.49
N ILE A 16 0.79 -41.89 34.54
CA ILE A 16 0.90 -43.16 33.80
C ILE A 16 2.24 -43.24 33.03
N ALA A 17 2.71 -42.12 32.47
CA ALA A 17 4.01 -42.06 31.80
C ALA A 17 5.18 -42.31 32.79
N LYS A 18 5.04 -41.93 34.07
CA LYS A 18 6.00 -42.27 35.15
C LYS A 18 6.02 -43.77 35.42
N GLU A 19 4.85 -44.33 35.70
CA GLU A 19 4.70 -45.74 36.11
C GLU A 19 5.18 -46.70 35.02
N THR A 20 5.13 -46.27 33.75
CA THR A 20 5.61 -47.03 32.59
C THR A 20 7.07 -46.75 32.21
N GLY A 21 7.77 -45.88 32.94
CA GLY A 21 9.17 -45.51 32.68
C GLY A 21 9.41 -44.73 31.38
N LYS A 22 8.38 -44.04 30.86
CA LYS A 22 8.37 -43.39 29.53
C LYS A 22 8.25 -41.86 29.57
N ILE A 23 8.61 -41.23 30.68
CA ILE A 23 8.68 -39.76 30.76
C ILE A 23 9.83 -39.28 29.89
N THR A 24 9.49 -38.94 28.65
CA THR A 24 10.38 -38.33 27.68
C THR A 24 9.73 -37.04 27.18
N SER A 25 10.53 -36.07 26.76
CA SER A 25 10.01 -34.80 26.22
C SER A 25 9.05 -35.03 25.04
N LYS A 26 9.29 -36.04 24.21
CA LYS A 26 8.39 -36.43 23.12
C LYS A 26 7.02 -36.90 23.63
N LYS A 27 6.97 -37.67 24.72
CA LYS A 27 5.71 -38.17 25.27
C LYS A 27 4.92 -37.07 25.97
N ILE A 28 5.61 -36.18 26.69
CA ILE A 28 5.01 -35.01 27.34
C ILE A 28 4.40 -34.06 26.30
N ASN A 29 5.11 -33.80 25.20
CA ASN A 29 4.59 -33.04 24.08
C ASN A 29 3.28 -33.64 23.54
N GLU A 30 3.24 -34.96 23.34
CA GLU A 30 2.07 -35.66 22.81
C GLU A 30 0.86 -35.58 23.74
N ILE A 31 1.06 -35.79 25.05
CA ILE A 31 0.02 -35.70 26.08
C ILE A 31 -0.61 -34.30 26.09
N VAL A 32 0.23 -33.27 26.18
CA VAL A 32 -0.23 -31.87 26.21
C VAL A 32 -0.89 -31.48 24.90
N ARG A 33 -0.32 -31.89 23.75
CA ARG A 33 -0.91 -31.64 22.42
C ARG A 33 -2.31 -32.22 22.29
N LYS A 34 -2.52 -33.47 22.72
CA LYS A 34 -3.81 -34.14 22.59
C LYS A 34 -4.84 -33.52 23.53
N ALA A 35 -4.48 -33.28 24.78
CA ALA A 35 -5.38 -32.66 25.76
C ALA A 35 -5.82 -31.25 25.33
N VAL A 36 -4.90 -30.44 24.79
CA VAL A 36 -5.22 -29.10 24.28
C VAL A 36 -6.05 -29.15 22.99
N ALA A 37 -5.75 -30.07 22.06
CA ALA A 37 -6.53 -30.23 20.84
C ALA A 37 -7.99 -30.61 21.14
N ASP A 38 -8.20 -31.59 22.03
CA ASP A 38 -9.53 -32.04 22.43
C ASP A 38 -10.30 -30.90 23.12
N ALA A 39 -9.66 -30.19 24.04
CA ALA A 39 -10.26 -29.05 24.74
C ALA A 39 -10.68 -27.90 23.81
N VAL A 40 -9.85 -27.58 22.82
CA VAL A 40 -10.14 -26.54 21.82
C VAL A 40 -11.27 -26.97 20.90
N SER A 41 -11.35 -28.26 20.53
CA SER A 41 -12.41 -28.79 19.66
C SER A 41 -13.80 -28.76 20.31
N GLU A 42 -13.86 -28.90 21.64
CA GLU A 42 -15.11 -28.94 22.39
C GLU A 42 -15.53 -27.56 22.94
N GLY A 43 -14.65 -26.56 22.87
CA GLY A 43 -14.92 -25.20 23.34
C GLY A 43 -15.76 -24.40 22.36
N LYS A 44 -16.96 -23.96 22.78
CA LYS A 44 -17.84 -23.07 21.98
C LYS A 44 -17.35 -21.61 21.88
N GLY A 45 -16.10 -21.33 22.24
CA GLY A 45 -15.54 -19.98 22.30
C GLY A 45 -14.51 -19.72 21.21
N GLY A 46 -14.47 -18.49 20.68
CA GLY A 46 -13.47 -18.04 19.71
C GLY A 46 -12.06 -17.93 20.31
N ALA A 47 -11.22 -17.04 19.76
CA ALA A 47 -9.82 -16.88 20.21
C ALA A 47 -9.66 -16.61 21.72
N GLU A 48 -10.69 -16.05 22.36
CA GLU A 48 -10.74 -15.73 23.79
C GLU A 48 -10.68 -16.98 24.69
N ALA A 49 -11.13 -18.15 24.21
CA ALA A 49 -11.11 -19.40 24.97
C ALA A 49 -9.76 -20.13 24.91
N ILE A 50 -8.86 -19.75 23.99
CA ILE A 50 -7.57 -20.44 23.81
C ILE A 50 -6.61 -20.13 24.95
N ARG A 51 -6.57 -18.87 25.38
CA ARG A 51 -5.67 -18.41 26.44
C ARG A 51 -5.87 -19.15 27.78
N PRO A 52 -7.09 -19.32 28.31
CA PRO A 52 -7.30 -20.10 29.53
C PRO A 52 -6.91 -21.57 29.34
N ILE A 53 -7.32 -22.21 28.25
CA ILE A 53 -7.00 -23.62 27.96
C ILE A 53 -5.48 -23.87 27.96
N VAL A 54 -4.70 -23.02 27.30
CA VAL A 54 -3.23 -23.15 27.26
C VAL A 54 -2.62 -22.91 28.63
N LYS A 55 -3.10 -21.90 29.37
CA LYS A 55 -2.62 -21.60 30.73
C LYS A 55 -2.84 -22.80 31.66
N ASP A 56 -4.01 -23.42 31.58
CA ASP A 56 -4.38 -24.56 32.42
C ASP A 56 -3.63 -25.82 32.05
N ALA A 57 -3.49 -26.09 30.75
CA ALA A 57 -2.71 -27.22 30.26
C ALA A 57 -1.23 -27.12 30.66
N MET A 58 -0.65 -25.91 30.56
CA MET A 58 0.72 -25.67 31.03
C MET A 58 0.86 -25.84 32.55
N SER A 59 -0.09 -25.32 33.33
CA SER A 59 -0.06 -25.44 34.80
C SER A 59 -0.17 -26.91 35.22
N ALA A 60 -1.12 -27.64 34.66
CA ALA A 60 -1.31 -29.07 34.94
C ALA A 60 -0.13 -29.93 34.52
N ALA A 61 0.51 -29.62 33.38
CA ALA A 61 1.70 -30.34 32.93
C ALA A 61 2.88 -30.12 33.87
N VAL A 62 3.10 -28.89 34.33
CA VAL A 62 4.18 -28.57 35.30
C VAL A 62 3.92 -29.21 36.66
N GLU A 63 2.67 -29.19 37.14
CA GLU A 63 2.26 -29.87 38.37
C GLU A 63 2.44 -31.39 38.26
N GLY A 64 1.99 -31.99 37.16
CA GLY A 64 2.15 -33.41 36.88
C GLY A 64 3.61 -33.84 36.82
N LEU A 65 4.49 -33.05 36.19
CA LEU A 65 5.93 -33.33 36.13
C LEU A 65 6.58 -33.25 37.51
N ARG A 66 6.21 -32.28 38.34
CA ARG A 66 6.69 -32.15 39.72
C ARG A 66 6.24 -33.32 40.59
N ALA A 67 4.97 -33.70 40.52
CA ALA A 67 4.44 -34.87 41.22
C ALA A 67 5.10 -36.18 40.74
N ALA A 68 5.50 -36.20 39.47
CA ALA A 68 6.24 -37.30 38.89
C ALA A 68 7.75 -37.29 39.18
N GLU A 69 8.27 -36.34 39.96
CA GLU A 69 9.71 -36.14 40.24
C GLU A 69 10.56 -36.02 38.95
N ALA A 70 9.94 -35.60 37.84
CA ALA A 70 10.62 -35.34 36.58
C ALA A 70 11.09 -33.88 36.54
N ASP A 71 12.21 -33.61 35.86
CA ASP A 71 12.70 -32.25 35.69
C ASP A 71 11.74 -31.45 34.81
N ALA A 72 10.98 -30.57 35.46
CA ALA A 72 10.03 -29.68 34.79
C ALA A 72 10.75 -28.66 33.89
N ALA A 73 11.96 -28.23 34.23
CA ALA A 73 12.74 -27.28 33.42
C ALA A 73 13.25 -27.93 32.12
N GLU A 74 13.66 -29.19 32.18
CA GLU A 74 14.09 -29.95 30.99
C GLU A 74 12.92 -30.19 30.01
N ASN A 75 11.71 -30.34 30.52
CA ASN A 75 10.53 -30.70 29.72
C ASN A 75 9.59 -29.53 29.38
N ILE A 76 9.85 -28.33 29.91
CA ILE A 76 8.96 -27.17 29.71
C ILE A 76 8.84 -26.77 28.23
N LYS A 77 9.91 -26.95 27.46
CA LYS A 77 9.91 -26.73 26.01
C LYS A 77 8.91 -27.66 25.32
N ALA A 78 8.92 -28.95 25.67
CA ALA A 78 8.00 -29.94 25.11
C ALA A 78 6.54 -29.68 25.50
N VAL A 79 6.29 -29.24 26.73
CA VAL A 79 4.96 -28.81 27.20
C VAL A 79 4.46 -27.63 26.37
N LEU A 80 5.29 -26.60 26.17
CA LEU A 80 4.94 -25.42 25.39
C LEU A 80 4.68 -25.77 23.91
N GLU A 81 5.58 -26.53 23.29
CA GLU A 81 5.43 -27.01 21.91
C GLU A 81 4.17 -27.87 21.76
N GLY A 82 3.86 -28.71 22.75
CA GLY A 82 2.66 -29.54 22.76
C GLY A 82 1.39 -28.69 22.81
N ALA A 83 1.34 -27.72 23.73
CA ALA A 83 0.20 -26.84 23.87
C ALA A 83 -0.06 -26.00 22.60
N VAL A 84 0.99 -25.42 22.01
CA VAL A 84 0.88 -24.65 20.76
C VAL A 84 0.46 -25.55 19.59
N ALA A 85 1.04 -26.75 19.49
CA ALA A 85 0.64 -27.72 18.47
C ALA A 85 -0.81 -28.15 18.62
N GLY A 86 -1.32 -28.35 19.85
CA GLY A 86 -2.70 -28.74 20.11
C GLY A 86 -3.72 -27.68 19.64
N VAL A 87 -3.42 -26.40 19.85
CA VAL A 87 -4.24 -25.28 19.35
C VAL A 87 -4.26 -25.26 17.81
N ARG A 88 -3.13 -25.56 17.17
CA ARG A 88 -3.02 -25.59 15.71
C ARG A 88 -3.90 -26.66 15.08
N VAL A 89 -4.00 -27.86 15.66
CA VAL A 89 -4.77 -28.98 15.07
C VAL A 89 -6.19 -28.57 14.67
N HIS A 90 -6.93 -27.87 15.54
CA HIS A 90 -8.31 -27.49 15.24
C HIS A 90 -8.41 -26.28 14.29
N LYS A 91 -7.51 -25.29 14.45
CA LYS A 91 -7.49 -24.13 13.55
C LYS A 91 -7.06 -24.51 12.13
N ASP A 92 -6.14 -25.45 11.99
CA ASP A 92 -5.71 -26.00 10.71
C ASP A 92 -6.87 -26.76 10.03
N GLN A 93 -7.63 -27.57 10.78
CA GLN A 93 -8.84 -28.24 10.25
C GLN A 93 -9.91 -27.25 9.78
N ALA A 94 -10.19 -26.20 10.57
CA ALA A 94 -11.14 -25.17 10.18
C ALA A 94 -10.67 -24.40 8.93
N VAL A 95 -9.36 -24.10 8.85
CA VAL A 95 -8.74 -23.50 7.66
C VAL A 95 -8.83 -24.43 6.46
N ASP A 96 -8.66 -25.74 6.64
CA ASP A 96 -8.74 -26.71 5.55
C ASP A 96 -10.18 -26.91 5.04
N VAL A 97 -11.19 -26.84 5.92
CA VAL A 97 -12.60 -26.80 5.51
C VAL A 97 -12.88 -25.54 4.69
N VAL A 98 -12.48 -24.37 5.19
CA VAL A 98 -12.65 -23.10 4.47
C VAL A 98 -11.90 -23.11 3.14
N ARG A 99 -10.69 -23.68 3.07
CA ARG A 99 -9.95 -23.87 1.81
C ARG A 99 -10.68 -24.79 0.83
N LYS A 100 -11.32 -25.85 1.32
CA LYS A 100 -12.09 -26.77 0.48
C LYS A 100 -13.33 -26.07 -0.10
N GLU A 101 -14.07 -25.35 0.74
CA GLU A 101 -15.20 -24.53 0.29
C GLU A 101 -14.76 -23.45 -0.71
N MET A 102 -13.62 -22.79 -0.45
CA MET A 102 -13.03 -21.81 -1.36
C MET A 102 -12.68 -22.45 -2.71
N ARG A 103 -12.11 -23.66 -2.75
CA ARG A 103 -11.89 -24.40 -4.00
C ARG A 103 -13.18 -24.69 -4.75
N GLU A 104 -14.21 -25.19 -4.06
CA GLU A 104 -15.50 -25.49 -4.71
C GLU A 104 -16.16 -24.22 -5.29
N VAL A 105 -16.02 -23.09 -4.61
CA VAL A 105 -16.49 -21.78 -5.10
C VAL A 105 -15.63 -21.30 -6.28
N GLU A 106 -14.31 -21.47 -6.23
CA GLU A 106 -13.40 -21.14 -7.33
C GLU A 106 -13.69 -21.99 -8.58
N GLU A 107 -13.98 -23.28 -8.43
CA GLU A 107 -14.37 -24.17 -9.52
C GLU A 107 -15.69 -23.75 -10.16
N LYS A 108 -16.72 -23.41 -9.35
CA LYS A 108 -17.99 -22.88 -9.86
C LYS A 108 -17.79 -21.55 -10.57
N LEU A 109 -16.98 -20.66 -10.01
CA LEU A 109 -16.65 -19.38 -10.63
C LEU A 109 -15.92 -19.59 -11.96
N ALA A 110 -15.01 -20.56 -12.06
CA ALA A 110 -14.34 -20.92 -13.30
C ALA A 110 -15.35 -21.45 -14.34
N ALA A 111 -16.26 -22.33 -13.95
CA ALA A 111 -17.29 -22.85 -14.85
C ALA A 111 -18.22 -21.74 -15.39
N GLU A 112 -18.65 -20.81 -14.54
CA GLU A 112 -19.48 -19.67 -14.96
C GLU A 112 -18.71 -18.69 -15.87
N LYS A 113 -17.42 -18.48 -15.60
CA LYS A 113 -16.55 -17.69 -16.50
C LYS A 113 -16.44 -18.30 -17.88
N ILE A 114 -16.37 -19.64 -18.00
CA ILE A 114 -16.35 -20.34 -19.28
C ILE A 114 -17.66 -20.12 -20.04
N LYS A 115 -18.81 -20.27 -19.39
CA LYS A 115 -20.12 -20.01 -20.02
C LYS A 115 -20.22 -18.57 -20.51
N LEU A 116 -19.79 -17.62 -19.69
CA LEU A 116 -19.78 -16.21 -20.03
C LEU A 116 -18.84 -15.91 -21.21
N ALA A 117 -17.65 -16.54 -21.25
CA ALA A 117 -16.73 -16.47 -22.38
C ALA A 117 -17.39 -16.91 -23.68
N GLN A 118 -18.15 -18.01 -23.61
CA GLN A 118 -18.85 -18.59 -24.75
C GLN A 118 -19.98 -17.67 -25.21
N SER A 119 -20.80 -17.14 -24.30
CA SER A 119 -21.86 -16.18 -24.66
C SER A 119 -21.30 -14.90 -25.29
N VAL A 120 -20.17 -14.38 -24.80
CA VAL A 120 -19.51 -13.22 -25.40
C VAL A 120 -18.96 -13.55 -26.78
N ARG A 121 -18.40 -14.76 -26.97
CA ARG A 121 -17.92 -15.23 -28.27
C ARG A 121 -19.07 -15.33 -29.27
N ASP A 122 -20.19 -15.91 -28.88
CA ASP A 122 -21.37 -16.07 -29.75
C ASP A 122 -21.94 -14.70 -30.13
N ALA A 123 -21.99 -13.74 -29.19
CA ALA A 123 -22.41 -12.38 -29.46
C ALA A 123 -21.48 -11.66 -30.47
N LEU A 124 -20.16 -11.80 -30.30
CA LEU A 124 -19.18 -11.22 -31.21
C LEU A 124 -19.19 -11.88 -32.60
N GLN A 125 -19.46 -13.18 -32.66
CA GLN A 125 -19.61 -13.91 -33.91
C GLN A 125 -20.86 -13.43 -34.66
N GLY A 126 -21.99 -13.25 -33.98
CA GLY A 126 -23.19 -12.65 -34.58
C GLY A 126 -22.96 -11.22 -35.08
N ALA A 127 -22.17 -10.41 -34.34
CA ALA A 127 -21.78 -9.08 -34.80
C ALA A 127 -20.90 -9.13 -36.06
N LYS A 128 -19.97 -10.10 -36.14
CA LYS A 128 -19.12 -10.32 -37.32
C LYS A 128 -19.92 -10.75 -38.55
N GLU A 129 -20.88 -11.66 -38.37
CA GLU A 129 -21.79 -12.12 -39.44
C GLU A 129 -22.65 -10.97 -39.98
N ALA A 130 -23.17 -10.12 -39.09
CA ALA A 130 -23.87 -8.90 -39.51
C ALA A 130 -22.93 -7.93 -40.25
N GLY A 131 -21.69 -7.80 -39.80
CA GLY A 131 -20.65 -6.98 -40.44
C GLY A 131 -20.31 -7.42 -41.87
N ALA A 132 -20.33 -8.73 -42.15
CA ALA A 132 -20.06 -9.27 -43.48
C ALA A 132 -21.13 -8.91 -44.53
N LEU A 133 -22.32 -8.51 -44.08
CA LEU A 133 -23.43 -8.06 -44.95
C LEU A 133 -23.40 -6.54 -45.19
N LEU A 134 -22.51 -5.81 -44.53
CA LEU A 134 -22.37 -4.36 -44.63
C LEU A 134 -21.26 -3.96 -45.61
N PRO A 135 -21.22 -2.69 -46.07
CA PRO A 135 -20.12 -2.17 -46.87
C PRO A 135 -18.75 -2.43 -46.23
N GLU A 136 -17.74 -2.69 -47.05
CA GLU A 136 -16.40 -3.19 -46.63
C GLU A 136 -15.74 -2.31 -45.56
N GLU A 137 -15.90 -0.98 -45.65
CA GLU A 137 -15.38 -0.01 -44.68
C GLU A 137 -16.03 -0.14 -43.29
N ILE A 138 -17.31 -0.51 -43.23
CA ILE A 138 -18.05 -0.71 -41.98
C ILE A 138 -17.77 -2.12 -41.44
N GLY A 139 -17.75 -3.13 -42.30
CA GLY A 139 -17.44 -4.51 -41.94
C GLY A 139 -16.07 -4.66 -41.28
N THR A 140 -15.02 -4.08 -41.87
CA THR A 140 -13.65 -4.08 -41.33
C THR A 140 -13.57 -3.37 -39.97
N ARG A 141 -14.34 -2.29 -39.78
CA ARG A 141 -14.40 -1.55 -38.51
C ARG A 141 -15.09 -2.34 -37.40
N ILE A 142 -16.16 -3.08 -37.73
CA ILE A 142 -16.84 -4.00 -36.81
C ILE A 142 -15.92 -5.16 -36.44
N GLU A 143 -15.14 -5.72 -37.38
CA GLU A 143 -14.14 -6.74 -37.07
C GLU A 143 -13.08 -6.25 -36.10
N SER A 144 -12.52 -5.06 -36.36
CA SER A 144 -11.52 -4.44 -35.47
C SER A 144 -12.06 -4.19 -34.07
N LEU A 145 -13.27 -3.63 -33.94
CA LEU A 145 -13.90 -3.38 -32.64
C LEU A 145 -14.28 -4.69 -31.94
N SER A 146 -14.75 -5.69 -32.68
CA SER A 146 -15.06 -7.01 -32.13
C SER A 146 -13.83 -7.69 -31.57
N ALA A 147 -12.68 -7.55 -32.23
CA ALA A 147 -11.40 -8.03 -31.72
C ALA A 147 -11.01 -7.31 -30.41
N ASP A 148 -11.16 -5.98 -30.34
CA ASP A 148 -10.85 -5.20 -29.13
C ASP A 148 -11.78 -5.54 -27.95
N ILE A 149 -13.09 -5.73 -28.22
CA ILE A 149 -14.07 -6.13 -27.20
C ILE A 149 -13.81 -7.57 -26.71
N LYS A 150 -13.47 -8.49 -27.62
CA LYS A 150 -13.06 -9.86 -27.26
C LYS A 150 -11.89 -9.83 -26.29
N LEU A 151 -10.90 -9.00 -26.56
CA LEU A 151 -9.69 -8.87 -25.74
C LEU A 151 -10.01 -8.30 -24.34
N LYS A 152 -10.74 -7.18 -24.25
CA LYS A 152 -11.14 -6.59 -22.96
C LYS A 152 -11.99 -7.50 -22.10
N SER A 153 -12.91 -8.25 -22.72
CA SER A 153 -13.78 -9.20 -22.00
C SER A 153 -13.00 -10.42 -21.51
N THR A 154 -12.03 -10.91 -22.29
CA THR A 154 -11.14 -12.02 -21.90
C THR A 154 -10.43 -11.73 -20.58
N GLU A 155 -9.90 -10.51 -20.44
CA GLU A 155 -9.19 -10.08 -19.23
C GLU A 155 -10.13 -9.75 -18.06
N LEU A 156 -11.28 -9.13 -18.33
CA LEU A 156 -12.29 -8.84 -17.30
C LEU A 156 -12.76 -10.11 -16.58
N PHE A 157 -12.93 -11.20 -17.34
CA PHE A 157 -13.35 -12.50 -16.80
C PHE A 157 -12.18 -13.37 -16.33
N GLY A 158 -10.93 -12.94 -16.57
CA GLY A 158 -9.73 -13.66 -16.17
C GLY A 158 -9.50 -14.95 -16.97
N LEU A 159 -9.93 -14.95 -18.23
CA LEU A 159 -9.88 -16.04 -19.22
C LEU A 159 -8.58 -16.02 -20.03
N THR A 160 -7.57 -15.24 -19.60
CA THR A 160 -6.25 -15.11 -20.25
C THR A 160 -5.67 -16.49 -20.58
N GLU A 161 -5.71 -17.41 -19.62
CA GLU A 161 -5.20 -18.77 -19.77
C GLU A 161 -5.89 -19.55 -20.89
N GLN A 162 -7.23 -19.59 -20.91
CA GLN A 162 -7.98 -20.29 -21.96
C GLN A 162 -7.78 -19.66 -23.33
N THR A 163 -7.68 -18.34 -23.39
CA THR A 163 -7.51 -17.64 -24.67
C THR A 163 -6.13 -17.86 -25.26
N VAL A 164 -5.09 -17.83 -24.42
CA VAL A 164 -3.74 -18.22 -24.82
C VAL A 164 -3.72 -19.67 -25.26
N LYS A 165 -4.34 -20.58 -24.49
CA LYS A 165 -4.41 -22.01 -24.81
C LYS A 165 -5.00 -22.26 -26.21
N GLU A 166 -6.14 -21.65 -26.52
CA GLU A 166 -6.80 -21.81 -27.82
C GLU A 166 -5.99 -21.18 -28.97
N ALA A 167 -5.42 -19.98 -28.76
CA ALA A 167 -4.58 -19.32 -29.77
C ALA A 167 -3.30 -20.13 -30.07
N VAL A 168 -2.70 -20.73 -29.04
CA VAL A 168 -1.52 -21.59 -29.19
C VAL A 168 -1.87 -22.90 -29.90
N LYS A 169 -3.01 -23.53 -29.61
CA LYS A 169 -3.48 -24.71 -30.38
C LYS A 169 -3.58 -24.40 -31.88
N GLN A 170 -4.20 -23.28 -32.23
CA GLN A 170 -4.29 -22.84 -33.62
C GLN A 170 -2.91 -22.59 -34.25
N ALA A 171 -1.98 -21.98 -33.49
CA ALA A 171 -0.62 -21.73 -33.96
C ALA A 171 0.17 -23.03 -34.22
N ILE A 172 -0.01 -24.06 -33.37
CA ILE A 172 0.61 -25.38 -33.55
C ILE A 172 0.10 -26.08 -34.81
N GLU A 173 -1.18 -25.89 -35.16
CA GLU A 173 -1.79 -26.53 -36.34
C GLU A 173 -1.45 -25.85 -37.67
N SER A 174 -1.09 -24.56 -37.65
CA SER A 174 -1.07 -23.72 -38.86
C SER A 174 0.30 -23.11 -39.23
N SER A 175 1.34 -23.20 -38.38
CA SER A 175 2.56 -22.38 -38.54
C SER A 175 3.85 -23.21 -38.67
N GLU A 176 4.73 -22.83 -39.61
CA GLU A 176 6.12 -23.33 -39.71
C GLU A 176 7.05 -22.71 -38.64
N ASN A 177 6.62 -21.69 -37.90
CA ASN A 177 7.43 -20.97 -36.90
C ASN A 177 6.72 -20.88 -35.53
N VAL A 178 6.40 -22.04 -34.95
CA VAL A 178 5.60 -22.15 -33.72
C VAL A 178 6.19 -21.33 -32.56
N LYS A 179 7.51 -21.40 -32.34
CA LYS A 179 8.19 -20.63 -31.29
C LYS A 179 7.91 -19.11 -31.39
N GLU A 180 8.09 -18.54 -32.58
CA GLU A 180 7.97 -17.09 -32.80
C GLU A 180 6.51 -16.64 -32.67
N THR A 181 5.57 -17.41 -33.22
CA THR A 181 4.13 -17.14 -33.13
C THR A 181 3.64 -17.21 -31.69
N VAL A 182 4.05 -18.24 -30.93
CA VAL A 182 3.70 -18.37 -29.52
C VAL A 182 4.29 -17.23 -28.69
N ALA A 183 5.53 -16.81 -28.99
CA ALA A 183 6.13 -15.66 -28.32
C ALA A 183 5.33 -14.37 -28.55
N GLN A 184 4.82 -14.14 -29.76
CA GLN A 184 3.94 -13.00 -30.04
C GLN A 184 2.60 -13.10 -29.30
N ILE A 185 1.95 -14.26 -29.31
CA ILE A 185 0.69 -14.48 -28.58
C ILE A 185 0.88 -14.22 -27.08
N ALA A 186 1.90 -14.81 -26.47
CA ALA A 186 2.19 -14.65 -25.05
C ALA A 186 2.59 -13.21 -24.71
N ARG A 187 3.34 -12.53 -25.58
CA ARG A 187 3.68 -11.11 -25.41
C ARG A 187 2.44 -10.24 -25.40
N ASP A 188 1.61 -10.35 -26.44
CA ASP A 188 0.41 -9.52 -26.61
C ASP A 188 -0.58 -9.73 -25.47
N ALA A 189 -0.82 -10.99 -25.10
CA ALA A 189 -1.68 -11.35 -23.97
C ALA A 189 -1.15 -10.71 -22.68
N THR A 190 0.13 -10.90 -22.38
CA THR A 190 0.74 -10.39 -21.14
C THR A 190 0.74 -8.86 -21.07
N GLU A 191 1.15 -8.20 -22.16
CA GLU A 191 1.25 -6.74 -22.21
C GLU A 191 -0.12 -6.07 -22.03
N ARG A 192 -1.13 -6.54 -22.78
CA ARG A 192 -2.49 -5.97 -22.71
C ARG A 192 -3.10 -6.19 -21.34
N ALA A 193 -3.02 -7.42 -20.84
CA ALA A 193 -3.54 -7.79 -19.54
C ALA A 193 -2.96 -6.92 -18.41
N LEU A 194 -1.66 -6.62 -18.46
CA LEU A 194 -1.03 -5.76 -17.46
C LEU A 194 -1.42 -4.28 -17.59
N LYS A 195 -1.66 -3.78 -18.81
CA LYS A 195 -2.05 -2.38 -19.08
C LYS A 195 -3.49 -2.03 -18.70
N GLU A 196 -4.41 -3.00 -18.62
CA GLU A 196 -5.84 -2.73 -18.38
C GLU A 196 -6.18 -2.24 -16.97
N ARG A 197 -5.38 -2.60 -15.97
CA ARG A 197 -5.60 -2.21 -14.57
C ARG A 197 -4.29 -1.72 -13.96
N ARG A 198 -4.36 -1.24 -12.72
CA ARG A 198 -3.17 -0.87 -11.94
C ARG A 198 -2.12 -1.97 -12.02
N PHE A 199 -0.90 -1.58 -12.35
CA PHE A 199 0.23 -2.49 -12.42
C PHE A 199 0.73 -2.80 -11.00
N THR A 200 0.84 -4.09 -10.65
CA THR A 200 1.34 -4.56 -9.36
C THR A 200 2.10 -5.87 -9.51
N ALA A 201 3.02 -6.15 -8.59
CA ALA A 201 3.82 -7.39 -8.57
C ALA A 201 2.95 -8.67 -8.57
N ASP A 202 1.90 -8.70 -7.75
CA ASP A 202 0.95 -9.82 -7.67
C ASP A 202 0.22 -10.08 -9.00
N ARG A 203 -0.13 -9.01 -9.73
CA ARG A 203 -0.76 -9.15 -11.04
C ARG A 203 0.21 -9.70 -12.06
N VAL A 204 1.45 -9.19 -12.11
CA VAL A 204 2.51 -9.72 -12.98
C VAL A 204 2.65 -11.23 -12.80
N LYS A 205 2.77 -11.68 -11.53
CA LYS A 205 2.82 -13.10 -11.17
C LYS A 205 1.62 -13.88 -11.71
N LYS A 206 0.39 -13.43 -11.45
CA LYS A 206 -0.83 -14.15 -11.87
C LYS A 206 -0.98 -14.21 -13.39
N ILE A 207 -0.66 -13.12 -14.10
CA ILE A 207 -0.81 -13.03 -15.55
C ILE A 207 0.24 -13.91 -16.23
N ALA A 208 1.50 -13.81 -15.81
CA ALA A 208 2.58 -14.62 -16.34
C ALA A 208 2.33 -16.12 -16.12
N GLU A 209 1.82 -16.52 -14.94
CA GLU A 209 1.44 -17.91 -14.65
C GLU A 209 0.37 -18.40 -15.62
N LYS A 210 -0.73 -17.66 -15.78
CA LYS A 210 -1.84 -18.01 -16.67
C LYS A 210 -1.42 -18.13 -18.13
N VAL A 211 -0.60 -17.19 -18.61
CA VAL A 211 -0.13 -17.16 -20.00
C VAL A 211 0.81 -18.34 -20.27
N MET A 212 1.79 -18.58 -19.41
CA MET A 212 2.73 -19.69 -19.58
C MET A 212 2.05 -21.06 -19.42
N SER A 213 1.22 -21.24 -18.40
CA SER A 213 0.47 -22.50 -18.19
C SER A 213 -0.46 -22.78 -19.37
N GLY A 214 -1.26 -21.80 -19.80
CA GLY A 214 -2.19 -21.99 -20.92
C GLY A 214 -1.48 -22.39 -22.22
N ALA A 215 -0.32 -21.79 -22.51
CA ALA A 215 0.48 -22.15 -23.68
C ALA A 215 1.09 -23.56 -23.56
N VAL A 216 1.70 -23.88 -22.42
CA VAL A 216 2.35 -25.19 -22.21
C VAL A 216 1.31 -26.31 -22.22
N GLU A 217 0.18 -26.14 -21.53
CA GLU A 217 -0.90 -27.11 -21.53
C GLU A 217 -1.47 -27.36 -22.94
N ALA A 218 -1.59 -26.31 -23.78
CA ALA A 218 -2.01 -26.48 -25.17
C ALA A 218 -1.09 -27.41 -25.94
N ALA A 219 0.22 -27.26 -25.79
CA ALA A 219 1.21 -28.08 -26.48
C ALA A 219 1.26 -29.51 -25.94
N GLU A 220 1.12 -29.68 -24.61
CA GLU A 220 1.08 -30.99 -23.98
C GLU A 220 -0.18 -31.78 -24.38
N GLU A 221 -1.34 -31.13 -24.44
CA GLU A 221 -2.58 -31.73 -24.96
C GLU A 221 -2.48 -32.09 -26.44
N ALA A 222 -1.83 -31.24 -27.25
CA ALA A 222 -1.61 -31.50 -28.67
C ALA A 222 -0.51 -32.57 -28.92
N GLY A 223 0.36 -32.82 -27.94
CA GLY A 223 1.50 -33.74 -28.04
C GLY A 223 2.57 -33.31 -29.06
N LYS A 224 2.61 -32.02 -29.44
CA LYS A 224 3.49 -31.47 -30.49
C LYS A 224 4.15 -30.18 -30.04
N GLU A 225 5.37 -29.93 -30.54
CA GLU A 225 6.07 -28.64 -30.42
C GLU A 225 6.25 -28.13 -28.97
N VAL A 226 6.19 -29.01 -27.96
CA VAL A 226 6.24 -28.65 -26.53
C VAL A 226 7.48 -27.80 -26.18
N LYS A 227 8.63 -28.11 -26.80
CA LYS A 227 9.88 -27.37 -26.58
C LYS A 227 9.77 -25.93 -27.09
N ASP A 228 9.29 -25.75 -28.31
CA ASP A 228 9.21 -24.47 -28.98
C ASP A 228 8.12 -23.59 -28.36
N VAL A 229 7.00 -24.20 -27.96
CA VAL A 229 5.92 -23.52 -27.24
C VAL A 229 6.37 -23.07 -25.86
N ALA A 230 7.03 -23.92 -25.07
CA ALA A 230 7.54 -23.54 -23.75
C ALA A 230 8.56 -22.39 -23.83
N HIS A 231 9.45 -22.45 -24.82
CA HIS A 231 10.42 -21.38 -25.08
C HIS A 231 9.71 -20.08 -25.49
N GLY A 232 8.81 -20.16 -26.47
CA GLY A 232 8.04 -19.01 -26.95
C GLY A 232 7.21 -18.37 -25.84
N ALA A 233 6.54 -19.17 -25.02
CA ALA A 233 5.69 -18.69 -23.93
C ALA A 233 6.50 -17.93 -22.86
N PHE A 234 7.68 -18.45 -22.47
CA PHE A 234 8.58 -17.78 -21.53
C PHE A 234 9.07 -16.44 -22.08
N GLU A 235 9.67 -16.44 -23.28
CA GLU A 235 10.17 -15.20 -23.90
C GLU A 235 9.06 -14.18 -24.15
N GLY A 236 7.91 -14.64 -24.62
CA GLY A 236 6.75 -13.80 -24.90
C GLY A 236 6.23 -13.14 -23.63
N ALA A 237 5.99 -13.92 -22.58
CA ALA A 237 5.55 -13.38 -21.29
C ALA A 237 6.55 -12.36 -20.75
N GLN A 238 7.86 -12.65 -20.80
CA GLN A 238 8.91 -11.73 -20.38
C GLN A 238 8.87 -10.40 -21.17
N LYS A 239 8.81 -10.47 -22.50
CA LYS A 239 8.74 -9.30 -23.40
C LYS A 239 7.45 -8.50 -23.17
N GLY A 240 6.34 -9.17 -22.88
CA GLY A 240 5.06 -8.55 -22.56
C GLY A 240 5.09 -7.76 -21.26
N ILE A 241 5.66 -8.33 -20.19
CA ILE A 241 5.89 -7.62 -18.93
C ILE A 241 6.79 -6.41 -19.16
N ALA A 242 7.91 -6.60 -19.89
CA ALA A 242 8.87 -5.53 -20.14
C ALA A 242 8.22 -4.35 -20.90
N SER A 243 7.34 -4.64 -21.86
CA SER A 243 6.58 -3.62 -22.61
C SER A 243 5.52 -2.92 -21.76
N ALA A 244 4.88 -3.64 -20.82
CA ALA A 244 3.96 -3.05 -19.86
C ALA A 244 4.70 -2.11 -18.87
N VAL A 245 5.86 -2.54 -18.37
CA VAL A 245 6.73 -1.75 -17.47
C VAL A 245 7.18 -0.43 -18.11
N GLU A 246 7.60 -0.47 -19.38
CA GLU A 246 8.00 0.72 -20.12
C GLU A 246 6.89 1.78 -20.14
N SER A 247 5.64 1.35 -20.35
CA SER A 247 4.50 2.27 -20.37
C SER A 247 4.21 2.92 -19.01
N ILE A 248 4.61 2.31 -17.89
CA ILE A 248 4.48 2.90 -16.55
C ILE A 248 5.46 4.03 -16.38
N GLY A 249 6.72 3.85 -16.82
CA GLY A 249 7.76 4.88 -16.77
C GLY A 249 7.30 6.16 -17.45
N ASP A 250 6.58 6.04 -18.57
CA ASP A 250 6.08 7.19 -19.34
C ASP A 250 4.81 7.82 -18.75
N LYS A 251 3.99 7.05 -18.04
CA LYS A 251 2.74 7.50 -17.39
C LYS A 251 2.92 8.02 -15.96
N THR A 252 4.16 8.16 -15.48
CA THR A 252 4.49 8.64 -14.12
C THR A 252 3.84 9.98 -13.72
N ARG A 253 3.35 10.78 -14.68
CA ARG A 253 2.64 12.04 -14.44
C ARG A 253 1.24 11.87 -13.81
N GLU A 254 0.60 10.72 -13.99
CA GLU A 254 -0.78 10.47 -13.56
C GLU A 254 -0.89 9.93 -12.11
N PHE A 255 0.25 9.66 -11.46
CA PHE A 255 0.30 8.99 -10.15
C PHE A 255 0.45 9.96 -8.97
N ILE A 256 -0.17 9.61 -7.84
CA ILE A 256 0.00 10.28 -6.53
C ILE A 256 1.27 9.72 -5.83
N HIS A 257 1.86 10.46 -4.88
CA HIS A 257 3.13 10.09 -4.22
C HIS A 257 3.15 8.67 -3.62
N ASP A 258 2.15 8.31 -2.83
CA ASP A 258 2.04 6.98 -2.21
C ASP A 258 1.91 5.85 -3.25
N ASP A 259 1.39 6.18 -4.43
CA ASP A 259 1.28 5.23 -5.53
C ASP A 259 2.62 5.04 -6.24
N LEU A 260 3.41 6.11 -6.41
CA LEU A 260 4.76 6.03 -6.95
C LEU A 260 5.69 5.22 -6.05
N ALA A 261 5.60 5.37 -4.73
CA ALA A 261 6.43 4.62 -3.78
C ALA A 261 6.17 3.10 -3.89
N ARG A 262 4.89 2.71 -3.90
CA ARG A 262 4.48 1.31 -4.09
C ARG A 262 4.86 0.78 -5.47
N THR A 263 4.66 1.57 -6.52
CA THR A 263 5.05 1.17 -7.89
C THR A 263 6.55 0.96 -8.01
N LYS A 264 7.38 1.75 -7.31
CA LYS A 264 8.83 1.54 -7.28
C LYS A 264 9.18 0.16 -6.70
N GLU A 265 8.61 -0.18 -5.55
CA GLU A 265 8.81 -1.48 -4.89
C GLU A 265 8.30 -2.64 -5.76
N ASP A 266 7.11 -2.47 -6.36
CA ASP A 266 6.56 -3.44 -7.32
C ASP A 266 7.54 -3.67 -8.49
N LEU A 267 8.12 -2.61 -9.08
CA LEU A 267 9.05 -2.70 -10.21
C LEU A 267 10.37 -3.42 -9.86
N GLU A 268 10.90 -3.21 -8.66
CA GLU A 268 12.15 -3.83 -8.18
C GLU A 268 12.02 -5.36 -8.02
N THR A 269 10.82 -5.88 -7.79
CA THR A 269 10.57 -7.31 -7.53
C THR A 269 10.12 -8.12 -8.76
N ILE A 270 9.86 -7.47 -9.90
CA ILE A 270 9.24 -8.10 -11.07
C ILE A 270 10.04 -9.27 -11.63
N GLU A 271 11.35 -9.10 -11.79
CA GLU A 271 12.19 -10.10 -12.44
C GLU A 271 12.25 -11.38 -11.61
N GLU A 272 12.49 -11.25 -10.30
CA GLU A 272 12.48 -12.38 -9.36
C GLU A 272 11.14 -13.11 -9.37
N LEU A 273 10.03 -12.36 -9.31
CA LEU A 273 8.68 -12.94 -9.34
C LEU A 273 8.35 -13.63 -10.67
N PHE A 274 8.83 -13.10 -11.79
CA PHE A 274 8.67 -13.73 -13.11
C PHE A 274 9.39 -15.07 -13.15
N LEU A 275 10.65 -15.13 -12.69
CA LEU A 275 11.45 -16.36 -12.65
C LEU A 275 10.87 -17.39 -11.69
N GLU A 276 10.44 -16.97 -10.50
CA GLU A 276 9.73 -17.83 -9.54
C GLU A 276 8.45 -18.41 -10.17
N THR A 277 7.74 -17.61 -10.95
CA THR A 277 6.52 -18.02 -11.64
C THR A 277 6.81 -19.04 -12.74
N ALA A 278 7.81 -18.79 -13.59
CA ALA A 278 8.24 -19.75 -14.59
C ALA A 278 8.69 -21.08 -13.97
N GLY A 279 9.43 -21.03 -12.85
CA GLY A 279 9.80 -22.22 -12.08
C GLY A 279 8.60 -22.96 -11.48
N ARG A 280 7.54 -22.25 -11.07
CA ARG A 280 6.27 -22.86 -10.63
C ARG A 280 5.53 -23.55 -11.77
N VAL A 281 5.46 -22.93 -12.95
CA VAL A 281 4.88 -23.55 -14.14
C VAL A 281 5.66 -24.81 -14.51
N ALA A 282 7.00 -24.72 -14.57
CA ALA A 282 7.87 -25.86 -14.87
C ALA A 282 7.65 -27.06 -13.93
N LYS A 283 7.40 -26.83 -12.63
CA LYS A 283 7.12 -27.90 -11.66
C LYS A 283 5.80 -28.63 -11.91
N ARG A 284 4.84 -27.99 -12.58
CA ARG A 284 3.51 -28.54 -12.88
C ARG A 284 3.40 -29.10 -14.30
N SER A 285 4.31 -28.72 -15.20
CA SER A 285 4.37 -29.20 -16.58
C SER A 285 5.01 -30.59 -16.70
N GLY A 286 4.80 -31.22 -17.85
CA GLY A 286 5.46 -32.46 -18.26
C GLY A 286 6.98 -32.30 -18.43
N GLU A 287 7.69 -33.43 -18.52
CA GLU A 287 9.17 -33.46 -18.46
C GLU A 287 9.84 -32.56 -19.50
N THR A 288 9.35 -32.54 -20.74
CA THR A 288 9.90 -31.72 -21.83
C THR A 288 9.80 -30.23 -21.54
N ALA A 289 8.59 -29.74 -21.21
CA ALA A 289 8.37 -28.33 -20.89
C ALA A 289 9.12 -27.91 -19.62
N LYS A 290 9.12 -28.77 -18.60
CA LYS A 290 9.88 -28.57 -17.36
C LYS A 290 11.36 -28.36 -17.61
N ALA A 291 11.99 -29.21 -18.42
CA ALA A 291 13.41 -29.10 -18.73
C ALA A 291 13.75 -27.77 -19.43
N VAL A 292 12.90 -27.34 -20.37
CA VAL A 292 13.07 -26.08 -21.12
C VAL A 292 12.91 -24.87 -20.21
N LEU A 293 11.83 -24.82 -19.42
CA LEU A 293 11.57 -23.68 -18.53
C LEU A 293 12.62 -23.54 -17.43
N VAL A 294 13.12 -24.66 -16.88
CA VAL A 294 14.22 -24.63 -15.90
C VAL A 294 15.51 -24.09 -16.52
N ASP A 295 15.90 -24.56 -17.72
CA ASP A 295 17.08 -24.04 -18.44
C ASP A 295 16.94 -22.55 -18.75
N LEU A 296 15.75 -22.09 -19.15
CA LEU A 296 15.49 -20.66 -19.41
C LEU A 296 15.56 -19.80 -18.15
N VAL A 297 15.04 -20.29 -17.02
CA VAL A 297 15.16 -19.60 -15.73
C VAL A 297 16.63 -19.46 -15.34
N GLU A 298 17.41 -20.55 -15.36
CA GLU A 298 18.84 -20.52 -15.03
C GLU A 298 19.66 -19.60 -15.96
N ARG A 299 19.35 -19.61 -17.27
CA ARG A 299 20.01 -18.72 -18.23
C ARG A 299 19.68 -17.25 -17.96
N THR A 300 18.42 -16.97 -17.66
CA THR A 300 17.96 -15.60 -17.39
C THR A 300 18.54 -15.07 -16.07
N GLU A 301 18.73 -15.92 -15.06
CA GLU A 301 19.42 -15.52 -13.82
C GLU A 301 20.89 -15.13 -14.05
N ARG A 302 21.56 -15.79 -15.01
CA ARG A 302 22.99 -15.55 -15.32
C ARG A 302 23.23 -14.40 -16.30
N THR A 303 22.20 -13.92 -16.99
CA THR A 303 22.34 -12.90 -18.04
C THR A 303 21.48 -11.68 -17.74
N THR A 304 21.91 -10.50 -18.18
CA THR A 304 21.08 -9.30 -18.06
C THR A 304 19.88 -9.46 -19.00
N SER A 305 18.69 -9.61 -18.42
CA SER A 305 17.46 -9.76 -19.20
C SER A 305 16.95 -8.40 -19.68
N VAL A 306 16.21 -8.41 -20.81
CA VAL A 306 15.49 -7.21 -21.30
C VAL A 306 14.52 -6.67 -20.25
N LEU A 307 13.95 -7.56 -19.43
CA LEU A 307 13.05 -7.18 -18.36
C LEU A 307 13.79 -6.39 -17.28
N ARG A 308 14.98 -6.82 -16.85
CA ARG A 308 15.81 -6.12 -15.85
C ARG A 308 16.21 -4.73 -16.28
N GLU A 309 16.59 -4.58 -17.55
CA GLU A 309 16.96 -3.29 -18.12
C GLU A 309 15.76 -2.33 -18.13
N LYS A 310 14.59 -2.81 -18.58
CA LYS A 310 13.37 -1.97 -18.61
C LYS A 310 12.83 -1.65 -17.22
N THR A 311 12.88 -2.58 -16.27
CA THR A 311 12.50 -2.30 -14.88
C THR A 311 13.46 -1.31 -14.23
N GLY A 312 14.77 -1.43 -14.47
CA GLY A 312 15.76 -0.45 -14.02
C GLY A 312 15.44 0.97 -14.47
N HIS A 313 15.23 1.17 -15.78
CA HIS A 313 14.87 2.49 -16.34
C HIS A 313 13.54 3.02 -15.80
N ALA A 314 12.52 2.17 -15.67
CA ALA A 314 11.23 2.58 -15.12
C ALA A 314 11.34 2.97 -13.64
N THR A 315 12.08 2.19 -12.84
CA THR A 315 12.37 2.46 -11.43
C THR A 315 13.12 3.78 -11.26
N GLU A 316 14.10 4.07 -12.14
CA GLU A 316 14.82 5.33 -12.12
C GLU A 316 13.90 6.52 -12.40
N LYS A 317 13.06 6.46 -13.44
CA LYS A 317 12.05 7.49 -13.74
C LYS A 317 11.08 7.72 -12.57
N VAL A 318 10.60 6.64 -11.95
CA VAL A 318 9.71 6.71 -10.76
C VAL A 318 10.45 7.33 -9.56
N ALA A 319 11.69 6.91 -9.31
CA ALA A 319 12.51 7.43 -8.21
C ALA A 319 12.85 8.91 -8.38
N GLU A 320 13.14 9.35 -9.60
CA GLU A 320 13.33 10.76 -9.93
C GLU A 320 12.06 11.57 -9.63
N ARG A 321 10.88 11.02 -9.94
CA ARG A 321 9.61 11.68 -9.63
C ARG A 321 9.30 11.72 -8.14
N LEU A 322 9.61 10.65 -7.41
CA LEU A 322 9.51 10.61 -5.94
C LEU A 322 10.40 11.68 -5.29
N LYS A 323 11.64 11.85 -5.78
CA LYS A 323 12.54 12.93 -5.33
C LYS A 323 12.00 14.33 -5.63
N LYS A 324 11.25 14.49 -6.73
CA LYS A 324 10.54 15.74 -7.11
C LYS A 324 9.27 16.01 -6.29
N ALA A 325 8.81 15.09 -5.44
CA ALA A 325 7.60 15.30 -4.64
C ALA A 325 7.88 16.16 -3.39
N GLY A 326 7.04 17.17 -3.15
CA GLY A 326 7.28 18.17 -2.12
C GLY A 326 7.08 17.66 -0.68
N LEU A 327 8.13 17.72 0.13
CA LEU A 327 8.13 17.49 1.57
C LEU A 327 8.76 18.69 2.30
N ALA A 328 8.13 19.11 3.40
CA ALA A 328 8.69 20.09 4.31
C ALA A 328 8.30 19.77 5.77
N VAL A 329 9.29 19.80 6.66
CA VAL A 329 9.11 19.75 8.10
C VAL A 329 9.25 21.17 8.64
N ILE A 330 8.26 21.61 9.43
CA ILE A 330 8.19 22.98 9.94
C ILE A 330 8.04 22.94 11.45
N TYR A 331 8.91 23.66 12.15
CA TYR A 331 8.87 23.82 13.59
C TYR A 331 8.87 25.30 13.95
N GLU A 332 7.99 25.70 14.87
CA GLU A 332 7.99 27.05 15.41
C GLU A 332 7.76 27.01 16.92
N ARG A 333 8.52 27.86 17.61
CA ARG A 333 8.37 28.11 19.04
C ARG A 333 7.91 29.54 19.27
N LYS A 334 6.82 29.68 20.02
CA LYS A 334 6.27 30.97 20.46
C LYS A 334 6.45 31.13 21.96
N TRP A 335 6.77 32.34 22.38
CA TRP A 335 6.80 32.71 23.80
C TRP A 335 5.82 33.85 24.02
N ARG A 336 5.26 33.94 25.22
CA ARG A 336 4.41 35.07 25.61
C ARG A 336 5.14 35.86 26.68
N LEU A 337 5.54 37.08 26.34
CA LEU A 337 6.24 38.02 27.19
C LEU A 337 5.31 39.20 27.52
N LEU A 338 5.60 39.89 28.63
CA LEU A 338 4.94 41.15 29.02
C LEU A 338 3.40 41.06 29.08
N TYR A 339 2.86 40.04 29.75
CA TYR A 339 1.42 40.00 30.08
C TYR A 339 1.17 40.87 31.31
N ASP A 340 0.81 42.13 31.09
CA ASP A 340 0.42 43.06 32.16
C ASP A 340 -1.06 43.45 32.00
N GLY A 341 -1.79 43.35 33.09
CA GLY A 341 -3.24 43.49 33.16
C GLY A 341 -3.68 44.28 34.41
N ASN A 342 -2.84 45.18 34.91
CA ASN A 342 -3.08 45.86 36.19
C ASN A 342 -3.99 47.10 36.13
N PHE A 343 -4.71 47.34 35.03
CA PHE A 343 -5.76 48.37 34.95
C PHE A 343 -7.09 47.80 34.43
N GLY A 344 -7.75 46.97 35.24
CA GLY A 344 -9.07 46.41 34.93
C GLY A 344 -9.01 45.28 33.89
N LYS A 345 -9.85 45.35 32.85
CA LYS A 345 -9.87 44.37 31.73
C LYS A 345 -8.99 44.80 30.55
N LEU A 346 -8.34 45.96 30.61
CA LEU A 346 -7.39 46.36 29.58
C LEU A 346 -6.10 45.54 29.75
N GLY A 347 -5.64 44.92 28.67
CA GLY A 347 -4.45 44.09 28.68
C GLY A 347 -3.55 44.35 27.48
N PHE A 348 -2.27 44.10 27.67
CA PHE A 348 -1.25 44.10 26.64
C PHE A 348 -0.44 42.81 26.72
N ASP A 349 -0.01 42.28 25.57
CA ASP A 349 1.02 41.25 25.52
C ASP A 349 1.89 41.33 24.27
N VAL A 350 3.07 40.71 24.36
CA VAL A 350 4.02 40.56 23.25
C VAL A 350 4.36 39.08 23.10
N ILE A 351 4.27 38.59 21.88
CA ILE A 351 4.42 37.17 21.55
C ILE A 351 5.53 37.04 20.52
N PRO A 352 6.81 36.98 20.94
CA PRO A 352 7.89 36.67 20.02
C PRO A 352 7.86 35.19 19.61
N HIS A 353 8.35 34.92 18.42
CA HIS A 353 8.46 33.57 17.89
C HIS A 353 9.72 33.38 17.04
N LEU A 354 10.17 32.13 17.00
CA LEU A 354 11.30 31.67 16.21
C LEU A 354 10.94 30.31 15.59
N GLY A 355 11.16 30.16 14.29
CA GLY A 355 10.86 28.93 13.59
C GLY A 355 11.82 28.63 12.44
N ALA A 356 11.67 27.43 11.89
CA ALA A 356 12.41 26.98 10.72
C ALA A 356 11.59 25.95 9.93
N ALA A 357 11.85 25.90 8.63
CA ALA A 357 11.39 24.87 7.74
C ALA A 357 12.60 24.18 7.08
N LEU A 358 12.53 22.86 6.96
CA LEU A 358 13.51 22.04 6.25
C LEU A 358 12.80 21.11 5.28
N GLY A 359 13.18 21.17 4.01
CA GLY A 359 12.54 20.39 2.96
C GLY A 359 12.92 20.82 1.54
N ASN A 360 12.49 20.04 0.57
CA ASN A 360 12.70 20.33 -0.86
C ASN A 360 11.70 21.36 -1.41
N VAL A 361 10.61 21.66 -0.69
CA VAL A 361 9.69 22.76 -1.03
C VAL A 361 10.17 24.08 -0.44
N TYR A 362 10.53 24.06 0.85
CA TYR A 362 10.95 25.23 1.61
C TYR A 362 12.10 24.89 2.55
N THR A 363 13.15 25.70 2.52
CA THR A 363 14.15 25.76 3.58
C THR A 363 14.37 27.21 4.00
N TYR A 364 13.96 27.54 5.23
CA TYR A 364 14.09 28.89 5.78
C TYR A 364 14.18 28.87 7.30
N ALA A 365 14.66 29.97 7.88
CA ALA A 365 14.49 30.30 9.29
C ALA A 365 13.70 31.61 9.41
N ASN A 366 12.84 31.72 10.41
CA ASN A 366 12.03 32.92 10.64
C ASN A 366 12.07 33.36 12.10
N ALA A 367 12.04 34.67 12.32
CA ALA A 367 11.92 35.27 13.63
C ALA A 367 10.97 36.46 13.54
N GLY A 368 10.10 36.59 14.54
CA GLY A 368 9.12 37.67 14.56
C GLY A 368 8.49 37.89 15.91
N MET A 369 7.53 38.79 15.96
CA MET A 369 6.72 39.04 17.14
C MET A 369 5.33 39.58 16.78
N GLU A 370 4.38 39.34 17.67
CA GLU A 370 3.06 39.96 17.67
C GLU A 370 2.87 40.75 18.96
N ALA A 371 2.45 42.01 18.88
CA ALA A 371 2.05 42.81 20.03
C ALA A 371 0.56 43.08 19.98
N ARG A 372 -0.14 42.92 21.10
CA ARG A 372 -1.60 43.11 21.20
C ARG A 372 -1.96 44.04 22.32
N LEU A 373 -2.96 44.88 22.08
CA LEU A 373 -3.52 45.79 23.07
C LEU A 373 -5.04 45.77 22.95
N GLY A 374 -5.75 45.63 24.07
CA GLY A 374 -7.19 45.69 24.03
C GLY A 374 -7.89 45.33 25.33
N TRP A 375 -9.21 45.34 25.24
CA TRP A 375 -10.10 44.94 26.31
C TRP A 375 -10.28 43.42 26.28
N ASN A 376 -9.99 42.77 27.40
CA ASN A 376 -10.18 41.35 27.64
C ASN A 376 -9.52 40.49 26.55
N ILE A 377 -8.22 40.71 26.34
CA ILE A 377 -7.44 40.01 25.29
C ILE A 377 -7.43 38.49 25.52
N PRO A 378 -7.48 37.67 24.45
CA PRO A 378 -7.48 36.22 24.59
C PRO A 378 -6.17 35.71 25.20
N ARG A 379 -6.27 34.61 25.93
CA ARG A 379 -5.13 33.92 26.50
C ARG A 379 -4.72 32.81 25.54
N ASP A 380 -4.04 33.22 24.47
CA ASP A 380 -3.52 32.35 23.41
C ASP A 380 -2.17 32.87 22.85
N PHE A 381 -1.59 32.14 21.88
CA PHE A 381 -0.32 32.48 21.23
C PHE A 381 -0.47 33.37 19.97
N GLY A 382 -1.42 34.31 20.00
CA GLY A 382 -1.56 35.35 18.99
C GLY A 382 -2.42 34.97 17.79
N THR A 383 -2.19 35.64 16.68
CA THR A 383 -2.75 35.34 15.37
C THR A 383 -1.70 34.60 14.53
N SER A 384 -2.13 33.81 13.55
CA SER A 384 -1.21 33.23 12.57
C SER A 384 -1.57 33.79 11.20
N LEU A 385 -0.57 34.24 10.46
CA LEU A 385 -0.73 34.66 9.08
C LEU A 385 -1.07 33.44 8.18
N ILE A 386 -1.50 33.70 6.95
CA ILE A 386 -1.68 32.65 5.94
C ILE A 386 -0.30 32.09 5.58
N ARG A 387 0.06 30.96 6.19
CA ARG A 387 1.31 30.25 5.95
C ARG A 387 1.17 28.77 6.33
N PRO A 388 2.05 27.89 5.85
CA PRO A 388 2.14 26.52 6.32
C PRO A 388 2.26 26.45 7.86
N SER A 389 1.53 25.55 8.51
CA SER A 389 1.38 25.48 9.99
C SER A 389 0.65 26.68 10.63
N GLY A 390 -0.06 27.51 9.85
CA GLY A 390 -0.94 28.54 10.39
C GLY A 390 -2.20 27.92 11.03
N ALA A 391 -2.40 28.15 12.33
CA ALA A 391 -3.56 27.64 13.06
C ALA A 391 -4.24 28.75 13.88
N SER A 392 -5.55 28.58 14.12
CA SER A 392 -6.28 29.35 15.14
C SER A 392 -5.93 28.80 16.51
N ASN A 393 -5.34 29.62 17.38
CA ASN A 393 -4.88 29.17 18.68
C ASN A 393 -6.03 28.88 19.66
N ALA A 394 -5.92 27.75 20.37
CA ALA A 394 -6.84 27.36 21.42
C ALA A 394 -6.68 28.22 22.69
N PRO A 395 -7.71 28.33 23.54
CA PRO A 395 -7.60 28.93 24.87
C PRO A 395 -6.55 28.21 25.74
N LEU A 396 -5.71 28.97 26.46
CA LEU A 396 -4.67 28.40 27.33
C LEU A 396 -5.17 28.01 28.72
N ASN A 397 -6.21 28.68 29.23
CA ASN A 397 -6.78 28.40 30.55
C ASN A 397 -8.22 28.94 30.66
N ALA A 398 -8.90 28.54 31.74
CA ALA A 398 -10.31 28.86 32.03
C ALA A 398 -10.62 30.36 32.17
N GLN A 399 -9.60 31.22 32.26
CA GLN A 399 -9.77 32.67 32.30
C GLN A 399 -9.76 33.32 30.92
N ASP A 400 -9.67 32.54 29.83
CA ASP A 400 -9.81 33.06 28.48
C ASP A 400 -11.26 33.55 28.24
N PRO A 401 -11.45 34.73 27.62
CA PRO A 401 -12.77 35.31 27.33
C PRO A 401 -13.71 34.39 26.52
N ARG A 402 -13.16 33.42 25.77
CA ARG A 402 -13.96 32.48 24.97
C ARG A 402 -14.64 31.39 25.80
N ILE A 403 -14.17 31.14 27.02
CA ILE A 403 -14.65 30.06 27.89
C ILE A 403 -14.99 30.51 29.32
N SER A 404 -14.57 31.70 29.74
CA SER A 404 -14.85 32.25 31.06
C SER A 404 -16.35 32.56 31.25
N SER A 405 -16.87 32.34 32.46
CA SER A 405 -18.26 32.61 32.84
C SER A 405 -18.55 34.10 33.09
N ASP A 406 -17.53 34.92 33.32
CA ASP A 406 -17.68 36.32 33.76
C ASP A 406 -17.99 37.27 32.60
N GLN A 407 -17.29 37.19 31.46
CA GLN A 407 -17.58 38.04 30.28
C GLN A 407 -17.11 37.44 28.96
N GLY A 408 -18.06 37.34 28.02
CA GLY A 408 -17.83 36.87 26.65
C GLY A 408 -17.37 37.94 25.67
N PHE A 409 -17.17 39.20 26.06
CA PHE A 409 -16.74 40.25 25.13
C PHE A 409 -15.24 40.55 25.24
N GLY A 410 -14.57 40.59 24.10
CA GLY A 410 -13.18 41.07 24.00
C GLY A 410 -12.97 41.81 22.69
N LEU A 411 -12.20 42.88 22.72
CA LEU A 411 -11.86 43.68 21.55
C LEU A 411 -10.41 44.12 21.64
N TYR A 412 -9.62 43.76 20.64
CA TYR A 412 -8.19 44.09 20.64
C TYR A 412 -7.68 44.41 19.25
N VAL A 413 -6.66 45.24 19.22
CA VAL A 413 -5.84 45.50 18.03
C VAL A 413 -4.50 44.83 18.20
N PHE A 414 -3.87 44.47 17.10
CA PHE A 414 -2.54 43.86 17.13
C PHE A 414 -1.71 44.26 15.94
N ALA A 415 -0.40 44.25 16.13
CA ALA A 415 0.59 44.45 15.08
C ALA A 415 1.58 43.28 15.08
N THR A 416 2.02 42.87 13.89
CA THR A 416 2.96 41.77 13.70
C THR A 416 4.13 42.22 12.84
N ALA A 417 5.32 41.69 13.14
CA ALA A 417 6.49 41.81 12.30
C ALA A 417 7.21 40.45 12.27
N ASP A 418 7.48 39.91 11.08
CA ASP A 418 8.17 38.63 10.88
C ASP A 418 9.21 38.78 9.77
N GLY A 419 10.44 38.32 10.03
CA GLY A 419 11.51 38.26 9.05
C GLY A 419 11.87 36.81 8.74
N ARG A 420 12.02 36.50 7.45
CA ARG A 420 12.37 35.18 6.94
C ARG A 420 13.69 35.23 6.18
N ALA A 421 14.62 34.37 6.57
CA ALA A 421 15.83 34.07 5.84
C ALA A 421 15.61 32.82 4.98
N VAL A 422 15.45 32.99 3.67
CA VAL A 422 15.05 31.93 2.72
C VAL A 422 16.28 31.40 1.97
N LEU A 423 16.63 30.15 2.25
CA LEU A 423 17.70 29.45 1.54
C LEU A 423 17.17 28.72 0.30
N HIS A 424 16.00 28.10 0.41
CA HIS A 424 15.38 27.34 -0.68
C HIS A 424 13.88 27.61 -0.73
N ASN A 425 13.39 27.90 -1.93
CA ASN A 425 11.98 28.02 -2.23
C ASN A 425 11.75 27.54 -3.66
N ILE A 426 11.19 26.33 -3.81
CA ILE A 426 10.99 25.69 -5.12
C ILE A 426 10.10 26.51 -6.07
N PHE A 427 9.24 27.39 -5.53
CA PHE A 427 8.35 28.26 -6.32
C PHE A 427 9.10 29.42 -6.99
N LEU A 428 10.31 29.75 -6.50
CA LEU A 428 11.16 30.80 -7.05
C LEU A 428 12.41 30.23 -7.72
N ASP A 429 13.01 29.21 -7.10
CA ASP A 429 14.27 28.60 -7.53
C ASP A 429 14.11 27.63 -8.71
N GLY A 430 12.87 27.27 -9.06
CA GLY A 430 12.61 26.22 -10.03
C GLY A 430 12.82 24.82 -9.43
N ASN A 431 12.73 23.81 -10.29
CA ASN A 431 12.80 22.42 -9.84
C ASN A 431 14.20 22.05 -9.36
N THR A 432 14.31 21.43 -8.19
CA THR A 432 15.59 21.10 -7.52
C THR A 432 16.53 20.20 -8.34
N PHE A 433 16.03 19.50 -9.36
CA PHE A 433 16.77 18.44 -10.08
C PHE A 433 16.82 18.59 -11.60
N THR A 434 16.13 19.57 -12.18
CA THR A 434 16.14 19.82 -13.63
C THR A 434 16.03 21.31 -13.88
N ASP A 435 16.82 21.85 -14.81
CA ASP A 435 16.73 23.25 -15.19
C ASP A 435 15.29 23.62 -15.58
N SER A 436 14.75 24.65 -14.93
CA SER A 436 13.42 25.18 -15.20
C SER A 436 13.43 26.69 -15.06
N HIS A 437 12.33 27.34 -15.42
CA HIS A 437 12.13 28.76 -15.14
C HIS A 437 12.34 29.02 -13.64
N SER A 438 13.25 29.94 -13.34
CA SER A 438 13.60 30.38 -12.01
C SER A 438 13.80 31.89 -12.02
N VAL A 439 13.69 32.50 -10.85
CA VAL A 439 13.90 33.94 -10.64
C VAL A 439 14.87 34.15 -9.49
N ASP A 440 15.65 35.22 -9.56
CA ASP A 440 16.61 35.55 -8.49
C ASP A 440 15.89 35.95 -7.20
N LYS A 441 15.74 34.99 -6.29
CA LYS A 441 15.09 35.19 -5.00
C LYS A 441 15.82 36.18 -4.09
N LYS A 442 15.07 36.87 -3.22
CA LYS A 442 15.62 37.64 -2.10
C LYS A 442 15.79 36.70 -0.91
N HIS A 443 17.00 36.63 -0.37
CA HIS A 443 17.29 35.77 0.78
C HIS A 443 16.66 36.27 2.07
N PHE A 444 16.20 37.53 2.12
CA PHE A 444 15.51 38.11 3.26
C PHE A 444 14.17 38.69 2.82
N VAL A 445 13.10 38.22 3.43
CA VAL A 445 11.73 38.68 3.21
C VAL A 445 11.14 39.08 4.55
N ALA A 446 10.47 40.23 4.62
CA ALA A 446 9.81 40.72 5.82
C ALA A 446 8.31 40.86 5.58
N ASP A 447 7.53 40.46 6.58
CA ASP A 447 6.09 40.62 6.65
C ASP A 447 5.79 41.58 7.82
N ILE A 448 5.05 42.66 7.56
CA ILE A 448 4.51 43.56 8.59
C ILE A 448 3.00 43.52 8.48
N GLY A 449 2.30 43.33 9.59
CA GLY A 449 0.86 43.24 9.62
C GLY A 449 0.22 44.01 10.77
N THR A 450 -1.06 44.31 10.60
CA THR A 450 -1.90 44.86 11.66
C THR A 450 -3.30 44.27 11.56
N GLY A 451 -4.03 44.22 12.66
CA GLY A 451 -5.35 43.61 12.67
C GLY A 451 -6.21 43.97 13.87
N VAL A 452 -7.45 43.51 13.82
CA VAL A 452 -8.45 43.68 14.87
C VAL A 452 -9.07 42.32 15.16
N GLY A 453 -9.17 41.98 16.44
CA GLY A 453 -9.84 40.80 16.94
C GLY A 453 -11.04 41.15 17.81
N LEU A 454 -12.17 40.51 17.53
CA LEU A 454 -13.43 40.62 18.25
C LEU A 454 -13.80 39.25 18.81
N ILE A 455 -14.14 39.21 20.10
CA ILE A 455 -14.62 38.03 20.79
C ILE A 455 -16.02 38.31 21.31
N ILE A 456 -16.95 37.43 20.98
CA ILE A 456 -18.33 37.45 21.48
C ILE A 456 -18.68 36.03 21.92
N HIS A 457 -18.76 35.84 23.23
CA HIS A 457 -18.89 34.55 23.90
C HIS A 457 -17.86 33.55 23.35
N ARG A 458 -18.34 32.48 22.71
CA ARG A 458 -17.51 31.38 22.20
C ARG A 458 -16.97 31.64 20.79
N PHE A 459 -17.28 32.79 20.20
CA PHE A 459 -16.90 33.16 18.85
C PHE A 459 -15.76 34.18 18.85
N LYS A 460 -14.79 33.99 17.96
CA LYS A 460 -13.69 34.91 17.69
C LYS A 460 -13.69 35.24 16.21
N LEU A 461 -13.75 36.52 15.87
CA LEU A 461 -13.56 37.05 14.53
C LEU A 461 -12.27 37.88 14.52
N CYS A 462 -11.39 37.61 13.57
CA CYS A 462 -10.14 38.34 13.42
C CYS A 462 -9.97 38.81 11.99
N TYR A 463 -9.66 40.08 11.80
CA TYR A 463 -9.21 40.64 10.52
C TYR A 463 -7.73 40.99 10.62
N THR A 464 -6.93 40.62 9.62
CA THR A 464 -5.51 40.96 9.51
C THR A 464 -5.24 41.54 8.14
N HIS A 465 -4.41 42.58 8.08
CA HIS A 465 -3.88 43.17 6.85
C HIS A 465 -2.36 43.10 6.89
N VAL A 466 -1.74 42.57 5.84
CA VAL A 466 -0.31 42.24 5.80
C VAL A 466 0.32 42.86 4.56
N LEU A 467 1.48 43.47 4.76
CA LEU A 467 2.42 43.87 3.72
C LEU A 467 3.64 42.96 3.79
N ARG A 468 3.97 42.31 2.67
CA ARG A 468 5.13 41.47 2.48
C ARG A 468 6.08 42.12 1.47
N THR A 469 7.35 42.22 1.84
CA THR A 469 8.39 42.72 0.94
C THR A 469 8.57 41.80 -0.27
N LYS A 470 9.15 42.33 -1.35
CA LYS A 470 9.49 41.56 -2.55
C LYS A 470 10.23 40.25 -2.23
N GLU A 471 9.81 39.15 -2.84
CA GLU A 471 10.40 37.82 -2.63
C GLU A 471 11.46 37.46 -3.69
N PHE A 472 11.46 38.17 -4.83
CA PHE A 472 12.43 37.96 -5.91
C PHE A 472 12.69 39.24 -6.73
N THR A 473 13.74 39.22 -7.54
CA THR A 473 14.15 40.31 -8.42
C THR A 473 13.29 40.32 -9.69
N GLY A 474 12.75 41.47 -10.07
CA GLY A 474 11.78 41.61 -11.16
C GLY A 474 10.32 41.73 -10.69
N GLN A 475 10.07 41.56 -9.39
CA GLN A 475 8.76 41.87 -8.79
C GLN A 475 8.56 43.40 -8.74
N GLU A 476 7.49 43.90 -9.36
CA GLU A 476 7.20 45.34 -9.47
C GLU A 476 6.89 45.97 -8.11
N ASP A 477 5.97 45.38 -7.34
CA ASP A 477 5.48 45.91 -6.08
C ASP A 477 5.57 44.91 -4.91
N ASN A 478 5.52 45.44 -3.68
CA ASN A 478 5.35 44.61 -2.48
C ASN A 478 3.98 43.92 -2.50
N GLN A 479 3.89 42.74 -1.88
CA GLN A 479 2.63 42.01 -1.82
C GLN A 479 1.79 42.52 -0.64
N VAL A 480 0.52 42.83 -0.89
CA VAL A 480 -0.44 43.22 0.14
C VAL A 480 -1.61 42.25 0.14
N PHE A 481 -1.94 41.70 1.31
CA PHE A 481 -3.04 40.75 1.43
C PHE A 481 -3.74 40.86 2.78
N GLY A 482 -5.01 40.45 2.82
CA GLY A 482 -5.83 40.43 4.04
C GLY A 482 -6.33 39.02 4.37
N SER A 483 -6.63 38.79 5.64
CA SER A 483 -7.23 37.54 6.13
C SER A 483 -8.38 37.83 7.07
N ILE A 484 -9.46 37.07 6.94
CA ILE A 484 -10.58 37.05 7.90
C ILE A 484 -10.65 35.63 8.47
N THR A 485 -10.55 35.51 9.79
CA THR A 485 -10.62 34.25 10.50
C THR A 485 -11.81 34.24 11.43
N PHE A 486 -12.68 33.24 11.28
CA PHE A 486 -13.79 32.98 12.19
C PHE A 486 -13.55 31.67 12.93
N SER A 487 -13.61 31.72 14.26
CA SER A 487 -13.36 30.56 15.12
C SER A 487 -14.47 30.41 16.15
N TRP A 488 -14.88 29.16 16.38
CA TRP A 488 -15.81 28.78 17.45
C TRP A 488 -15.11 27.82 18.41
N THR A 489 -15.19 28.09 19.70
CA THR A 489 -14.62 27.24 20.77
C THR A 489 -15.74 26.42 21.39
N TYR A 490 -15.62 25.08 21.45
CA TYR A 490 -16.64 24.16 21.99
C TYR A 490 -16.17 23.43 23.25
#